data_AF-A0A426QI76-F1
#
_entry.id   AF-A0A426QI76-F1
#
_cell.length_a   1.000
_cell.length_b   1.000
_cell.length_c   1.000
_cell.angle_alpha   90.00
_cell.angle_beta   90.00
_cell.angle_gamma   90.00
#
_symmetry.space_group_name_H-M   'P 1'
#
loop_
_entity.id
_entity.type
_entity.pdbx_description
1 polymer ?
#
loop_
_entity_poly.entity_id
_entity_poly.type
_entity_poly.pdbx_seq_one_letter_code
_entity_poly.pdbx_strand_id
1 'polypeptide(L)'
;MSDPTPAGNRQYNINVILGILGIFTLGVFLDWYPKVILGLPLPKDTVLSSAVSAVWQAGATIVIPCLWAMRRLGLGLRDFGLTTHRLGITLLYGCVLYSLALAAFIHCSADPLISNHAVRWAPLSEAIQLTAVMGLIAAITDITTRGFLLLTLSRYGPVWFAVVIQNLTWYLGHIHEINLLTGCLGYANALGLTLTLGILGDVIALKTRNVTGLAIAHILLNVVLMIYIRQL
;
A
#
# COMPACT_ATOMS: atom_id res chain seq x y z
N MET A 1 22.05 2.66 28.03
CA MET A 1 21.55 1.55 28.86
C MET A 1 21.64 0.29 28.01
N SER A 2 22.54 -0.62 28.39
CA SER A 2 22.92 -1.83 27.64
C SER A 2 22.10 -3.05 28.07
N ASP A 3 21.56 -3.75 27.07
CA ASP A 3 21.24 -5.19 26.98
C ASP A 3 20.25 -5.84 27.98
N PRO A 4 19.70 -7.05 27.70
CA PRO A 4 19.80 -7.89 26.48
C PRO A 4 18.42 -8.29 25.92
N THR A 5 18.35 -8.91 24.76
CA THR A 5 17.47 -10.10 24.67
C THR A 5 18.19 -11.21 23.93
N PRO A 6 18.36 -12.38 24.57
CA PRO A 6 18.84 -13.56 23.88
C PRO A 6 17.84 -13.93 22.78
N ALA A 7 18.29 -14.68 21.79
CA ALA A 7 17.44 -15.43 20.86
C ALA A 7 16.64 -16.48 21.64
N GLY A 8 15.74 -16.04 22.52
CA GLY A 8 14.75 -16.87 23.16
C GLY A 8 13.79 -17.31 22.08
N ASN A 9 13.52 -18.63 22.04
CA ASN A 9 12.49 -19.25 21.20
C ASN A 9 11.30 -18.32 21.04
N ARG A 10 11.17 -17.64 19.88
CA ARG A 10 9.91 -17.01 19.51
C ARG A 10 8.93 -18.15 19.29
N GLN A 11 8.19 -18.51 20.33
CA GLN A 11 7.03 -19.36 20.16
C GLN A 11 6.05 -18.58 19.28
N TYR A 12 5.91 -19.06 18.04
CA TYR A 12 4.92 -18.54 17.11
C TYR A 12 3.53 -18.74 17.72
N ASN A 13 2.77 -17.66 17.82
CA ASN A 13 1.43 -17.70 18.39
C ASN A 13 0.42 -17.82 17.27
N ILE A 14 0.04 -19.06 16.93
CA ILE A 14 -0.90 -19.36 15.84
C ILE A 14 -2.23 -18.63 16.05
N ASN A 15 -2.75 -18.56 17.29
CA ASN A 15 -4.00 -17.87 17.58
C ASN A 15 -3.93 -16.37 17.25
N VAL A 16 -2.79 -15.73 17.54
CA VAL A 16 -2.57 -14.32 17.19
C VAL A 16 -2.42 -14.16 15.68
N ILE A 17 -1.67 -15.03 15.00
CA ILE A 17 -1.53 -15.02 13.54
C ILE A 17 -2.91 -15.14 12.87
N LEU A 18 -3.72 -16.12 13.26
CA LEU A 18 -5.07 -16.29 12.75
C LEU A 18 -5.97 -15.09 13.07
N GLY A 19 -5.82 -14.47 14.24
CA GLY A 19 -6.51 -13.23 14.58
C GLY A 19 -6.16 -12.06 13.65
N ILE A 20 -4.86 -11.87 13.35
CA ILE A 20 -4.38 -10.83 12.42
C ILE A 20 -4.93 -11.07 11.01
N LEU A 21 -4.87 -12.32 10.52
CA LEU A 21 -5.40 -12.68 9.20
C LEU A 21 -6.92 -12.52 9.15
N GLY A 22 -7.63 -12.90 10.22
CA GLY A 22 -9.07 -12.78 10.33
C GLY A 22 -9.54 -11.33 10.30
N ILE A 23 -8.93 -10.44 11.10
CA ILE A 23 -9.32 -9.03 11.10
C ILE A 23 -8.93 -8.33 9.80
N PHE A 24 -7.79 -8.71 9.19
CA PHE A 24 -7.39 -8.20 7.88
C PHE A 24 -8.39 -8.59 6.80
N THR A 25 -8.75 -9.88 6.75
CA THR A 25 -9.74 -10.43 5.80
C THR A 25 -11.10 -9.77 5.98
N LEU A 26 -11.53 -9.56 7.24
CA LEU A 26 -12.75 -8.80 7.52
C LEU A 26 -12.66 -7.38 6.97
N GLY A 27 -11.54 -6.69 7.14
CA GLY A 27 -11.33 -5.34 6.59
C GLY A 27 -11.43 -5.31 5.07
N VAL A 28 -10.79 -6.25 4.36
CA VAL A 28 -10.91 -6.38 2.90
C VAL A 28 -12.35 -6.68 2.49
N PHE A 29 -13.03 -7.58 3.19
CA PHE A 29 -14.43 -7.89 2.94
C PHE A 29 -15.34 -6.67 3.13
N LEU A 30 -15.14 -5.89 4.18
CA LEU A 30 -15.90 -4.67 4.45
C LEU A 30 -15.62 -3.57 3.41
N ASP A 31 -14.41 -3.51 2.83
CA ASP A 31 -14.14 -2.60 1.71
C ASP A 31 -14.85 -3.04 0.42
N TRP A 32 -14.80 -4.34 0.11
CA TRP A 32 -15.28 -4.92 -1.13
C TRP A 32 -16.81 -5.10 -1.20
N TYR A 33 -17.41 -5.66 -0.16
CA TYR A 33 -18.82 -6.08 -0.15
C TYR A 33 -19.81 -4.94 -0.46
N PRO A 34 -19.69 -3.74 0.12
CA PRO A 34 -20.62 -2.65 -0.17
C PRO A 34 -20.50 -2.13 -1.62
N LYS A 35 -19.29 -2.13 -2.18
CA LYS A 35 -19.02 -1.63 -3.54
C LYS A 35 -19.46 -2.63 -4.61
N VAL A 36 -19.18 -3.91 -4.41
CA VAL A 36 -19.35 -4.93 -5.44
C VAL A 36 -20.67 -5.69 -5.33
N ILE A 37 -21.11 -6.03 -4.11
CA ILE A 37 -22.31 -6.85 -3.91
C ILE A 37 -23.55 -5.99 -3.66
N LEU A 38 -23.45 -5.01 -2.77
CA LEU A 38 -24.57 -4.10 -2.52
C LEU A 38 -24.74 -3.03 -3.60
N GLY A 39 -23.71 -2.82 -4.42
CA GLY A 39 -23.72 -1.81 -5.49
C GLY A 39 -24.08 -0.42 -4.96
N LEU A 40 -23.61 -0.06 -3.76
CA LEU A 40 -23.96 1.22 -3.15
C LEU A 40 -23.59 2.36 -4.10
N PRO A 41 -24.54 3.25 -4.45
CA PRO A 41 -24.29 4.30 -5.42
C PRO A 41 -23.24 5.25 -4.87
N LEU A 42 -22.11 5.31 -5.56
CA LEU A 42 -21.10 6.34 -5.30
C LEU A 42 -21.54 7.67 -5.95
N PRO A 43 -21.06 8.81 -5.43
CA PRO A 43 -21.22 10.10 -6.08
C PRO A 43 -20.84 10.04 -7.56
N LYS A 44 -21.58 10.78 -8.41
CA LYS A 44 -21.26 10.87 -9.85
C LYS A 44 -19.96 11.64 -10.13
N ASP A 45 -19.62 12.56 -9.22
CA ASP A 45 -18.37 13.32 -9.26
C ASP A 45 -17.18 12.40 -8.98
N THR A 46 -16.21 12.39 -9.89
CA THR A 46 -15.03 11.50 -9.88
C THR A 46 -14.17 11.70 -8.65
N VAL A 47 -13.93 12.96 -8.26
CA VAL A 47 -13.11 13.31 -7.10
C VAL A 47 -13.81 12.87 -5.82
N LEU A 48 -15.08 13.24 -5.64
CA LEU A 48 -15.85 12.92 -4.45
C LEU A 48 -16.04 11.41 -4.31
N SER A 49 -16.32 10.70 -5.40
CA SER A 49 -16.41 9.23 -5.43
C SER A 49 -15.10 8.56 -4.98
N SER A 50 -13.97 9.04 -5.49
CA SER A 50 -12.65 8.54 -5.13
C SER A 50 -12.32 8.84 -3.66
N ALA A 51 -12.66 10.04 -3.17
CA ALA A 51 -12.43 10.44 -1.79
C ALA A 51 -13.25 9.60 -0.80
N VAL A 52 -14.54 9.39 -1.08
CA VAL A 52 -15.42 8.52 -0.29
C VAL A 52 -14.85 7.09 -0.27
N SER A 53 -14.40 6.59 -1.42
CA SER A 53 -13.79 5.26 -1.52
C SER A 53 -12.50 5.16 -0.70
N ALA A 54 -11.64 6.18 -0.72
CA ALA A 54 -10.41 6.23 0.07
C ALA A 54 -10.69 6.26 1.58
N VAL A 55 -11.67 7.07 2.02
CA VAL A 55 -12.09 7.13 3.42
C VAL A 55 -12.65 5.79 3.89
N TRP A 56 -13.51 5.17 3.07
CA TRP A 56 -14.06 3.85 3.36
C TRP A 56 -12.96 2.79 3.48
N GLN A 57 -12.03 2.77 2.51
CA GLN A 57 -10.89 1.87 2.51
C GLN A 57 -10.02 2.08 3.76
N ALA A 58 -9.70 3.32 4.12
CA ALA A 58 -8.94 3.62 5.34
C ALA A 58 -9.66 3.11 6.60
N GLY A 59 -10.97 3.34 6.69
CA GLY A 59 -11.80 2.85 7.80
C GLY A 59 -11.76 1.33 7.92
N ALA A 60 -12.01 0.63 6.81
CA ALA A 60 -12.12 -0.82 6.76
C ALA A 60 -10.78 -1.54 6.93
N THR A 61 -9.71 -1.04 6.31
CA THR A 61 -8.43 -1.76 6.17
C THR A 61 -7.32 -1.26 7.09
N ILE A 62 -7.44 -0.04 7.64
CA ILE A 62 -6.48 0.50 8.63
C ILE A 62 -7.13 0.66 9.98
N VAL A 63 -8.19 1.47 10.07
CA VAL A 63 -8.72 1.90 11.36
C VAL A 63 -9.24 0.71 12.16
N ILE A 64 -10.09 -0.14 11.56
CA ILE A 64 -10.63 -1.33 12.22
C ILE A 64 -9.51 -2.31 12.63
N PRO A 65 -8.60 -2.75 11.74
CA PRO A 65 -7.54 -3.69 12.10
C PRO A 65 -6.55 -3.13 13.13
N CYS A 66 -6.12 -1.88 12.99
CA CYS A 66 -5.21 -1.25 13.94
C CYS A 66 -5.87 -1.10 15.32
N LEU A 67 -7.12 -0.63 15.40
CA LEU A 67 -7.83 -0.54 16.68
C LEU A 67 -8.01 -1.90 17.35
N TRP A 68 -8.31 -2.93 16.57
CA TRP A 68 -8.37 -4.30 17.07
C TRP A 68 -7.02 -4.74 17.66
N ALA A 69 -5.92 -4.53 16.94
CA ALA A 69 -4.59 -4.93 17.41
C ALA A 69 -4.11 -4.10 18.60
N MET A 70 -4.41 -2.81 18.65
CA MET A 70 -4.13 -1.97 19.82
C MET A 70 -4.86 -2.49 21.07
N ARG A 71 -6.15 -2.85 20.93
CA ARG A 71 -6.95 -3.35 22.06
C ARG A 71 -6.63 -4.78 22.46
N ARG A 72 -6.39 -5.68 21.50
CA ARG A 72 -6.23 -7.12 21.74
C ARG A 72 -4.79 -7.56 21.94
N LEU A 73 -3.84 -6.88 21.29
CA LEU A 73 -2.42 -7.25 21.29
C LEU A 73 -1.55 -6.21 22.05
N GLY A 74 -2.13 -5.10 22.49
CA GLY A 74 -1.41 -4.05 23.23
C GLY A 74 -0.40 -3.28 22.38
N LEU A 75 -0.58 -3.26 21.05
CA LEU A 75 0.30 -2.56 20.12
C LEU A 75 0.05 -1.05 20.14
N GLY A 76 1.08 -0.27 19.86
CA GLY A 76 0.99 1.17 19.60
C GLY A 76 1.20 1.50 18.12
N LEU A 77 0.99 2.76 17.75
CA LEU A 77 1.15 3.23 16.37
C LEU A 77 2.55 2.95 15.79
N ARG A 78 3.58 3.04 16.63
CA ARG A 78 4.98 2.75 16.25
C ARG A 78 5.20 1.30 15.83
N ASP A 79 4.41 0.35 16.35
CA ASP A 79 4.50 -1.06 15.98
C ASP A 79 4.02 -1.32 14.55
N PHE A 80 3.14 -0.46 14.03
CA PHE A 80 2.70 -0.44 12.64
C PHE A 80 3.63 0.40 11.74
N GLY A 81 4.78 0.84 12.24
CA GLY A 81 5.71 1.70 11.50
C GLY A 81 5.21 3.13 11.29
N LEU A 82 4.20 3.57 12.04
CA LEU A 82 3.70 4.95 12.03
C LEU A 82 4.53 5.79 13.00
N THR A 83 5.69 6.24 12.52
CA THR A 83 6.70 6.91 13.34
C THR A 83 7.56 7.85 12.50
N THR A 84 8.19 8.83 13.15
CA THR A 84 9.20 9.71 12.54
C THR A 84 10.62 9.14 12.67
N HIS A 85 10.82 8.09 13.47
CA HIS A 85 12.13 7.44 13.61
C HIS A 85 12.57 6.82 12.28
N ARG A 86 13.77 7.15 11.80
CA ARG A 86 14.31 6.74 10.47
C ARG A 86 13.46 7.18 9.27
N LEU A 87 12.66 8.24 9.42
CA LEU A 87 11.80 8.74 8.36
C LEU A 87 12.59 9.10 7.09
N GLY A 88 13.66 9.90 7.22
CA GLY A 88 14.45 10.35 6.07
C GLY A 88 15.09 9.21 5.27
N ILE A 89 15.63 8.19 5.96
CA ILE A 89 16.22 7.00 5.31
C ILE A 89 15.15 6.19 4.58
N THR A 90 14.01 5.99 5.24
CA THR A 90 12.88 5.24 4.67
C THR A 90 12.31 5.95 3.45
N LEU A 91 12.14 7.28 3.53
CA LEU A 91 11.71 8.11 2.43
C LEU A 91 12.69 8.03 1.25
N LEU A 92 14.00 8.13 1.50
CA LEU A 92 15.02 8.00 0.45
C LEU A 92 14.94 6.64 -0.26
N TYR A 93 14.90 5.54 0.50
CA TYR A 93 14.75 4.21 -0.10
C TYR A 93 13.42 4.03 -0.81
N GLY A 94 12.34 4.62 -0.29
CA GLY A 94 11.04 4.66 -0.94
C GLY A 94 11.09 5.40 -2.28
N CYS A 95 11.76 6.56 -2.35
CA CYS A 95 11.91 7.30 -3.60
C CYS A 95 12.70 6.49 -4.64
N VAL A 96 13.79 5.81 -4.23
CA VAL A 96 14.55 4.92 -5.12
C VAL A 96 13.67 3.76 -5.60
N LEU A 97 12.93 3.12 -4.69
CA LEU A 97 12.02 2.02 -5.02
C LEU A 97 10.95 2.46 -6.03
N TYR A 98 10.25 3.55 -5.74
CA TYR A 98 9.15 4.05 -6.56
C TYR A 98 9.62 4.71 -7.86
N SER A 99 10.90 5.06 -7.99
CA SER A 99 11.49 5.45 -9.28
C SER A 99 11.46 4.29 -10.30
N LEU A 100 11.48 3.03 -9.84
CA LEU A 100 11.31 1.87 -10.73
C LEU A 100 9.88 1.83 -11.31
N ALA A 101 8.87 2.11 -10.48
CA ALA A 101 7.49 2.22 -10.94
C ALA A 101 7.32 3.40 -11.92
N LEU A 102 7.91 4.55 -11.60
CA LEU A 102 7.90 5.71 -12.49
C LEU A 102 8.53 5.39 -13.84
N ALA A 103 9.68 4.72 -13.87
CA ALA A 103 10.36 4.33 -15.11
C ALA A 103 9.46 3.42 -15.97
N ALA A 104 8.73 2.50 -15.34
CA ALA A 104 7.76 1.66 -16.04
C ALA A 104 6.60 2.48 -16.64
N PHE A 105 6.02 3.42 -15.88
CA PHE A 105 4.96 4.29 -16.40
C PHE A 105 5.43 5.19 -17.55
N ILE A 106 6.65 5.72 -17.48
CA ILE A 106 7.26 6.51 -18.56
C ILE A 106 7.45 5.64 -19.80
N HIS A 107 7.97 4.42 -19.63
CA HIS A 107 8.13 3.46 -20.73
C HIS A 107 6.79 3.12 -21.39
N CYS A 108 5.72 3.05 -20.60
CA CYS A 108 4.35 2.78 -21.04
C CYS A 108 3.55 4.04 -21.44
N SER A 109 4.21 5.16 -21.73
CA SER A 109 3.53 6.44 -21.99
C SER A 109 2.58 6.44 -23.18
N ALA A 110 2.86 5.63 -24.21
CA ALA A 110 1.98 5.47 -25.37
C ALA A 110 0.80 4.51 -25.12
N ASP A 111 0.78 3.79 -23.99
CA ASP A 111 -0.28 2.86 -23.66
C ASP A 111 -1.59 3.60 -23.34
N PRO A 112 -2.78 3.06 -23.69
CA PRO A 112 -4.08 3.63 -23.31
C PRO A 112 -4.21 3.98 -21.83
N LEU A 113 -3.55 3.23 -20.93
CA LEU A 113 -3.55 3.51 -19.50
C LEU A 113 -3.05 4.92 -19.18
N ILE A 114 -1.93 5.32 -19.78
CA ILE A 114 -1.26 6.59 -19.51
C ILE A 114 -1.82 7.68 -20.42
N SER A 115 -2.01 7.37 -21.70
CA SER A 115 -2.46 8.33 -22.70
C SER A 115 -3.90 8.82 -22.46
N ASN A 116 -4.78 7.97 -21.90
CA ASN A 116 -6.16 8.32 -21.54
C ASN A 116 -6.38 8.54 -20.03
N HIS A 117 -5.30 8.66 -19.26
CA HIS A 117 -5.41 8.84 -17.82
C HIS A 117 -6.20 10.12 -17.48
N ALA A 118 -7.16 10.04 -16.55
CA ALA A 118 -8.08 11.15 -16.22
C ALA A 118 -7.35 12.46 -15.87
N VAL A 119 -6.23 12.35 -15.14
CA VAL A 119 -5.37 13.47 -14.74
C VAL A 119 -4.80 14.28 -15.93
N ARG A 120 -4.65 13.66 -17.11
CA ARG A 120 -4.14 14.34 -18.32
C ARG A 120 -5.11 15.40 -18.82
N TRP A 121 -6.40 15.05 -18.85
CA TRP A 121 -7.44 15.83 -19.51
C TRP A 121 -8.26 16.68 -18.54
N ALA A 122 -8.22 16.39 -17.24
CA ALA A 122 -8.92 17.15 -16.22
C ALA A 122 -8.36 18.59 -16.07
N PRO A 123 -9.21 19.57 -15.70
CA PRO A 123 -8.76 20.88 -15.24
C PRO A 123 -7.72 20.76 -14.12
N LEU A 124 -6.79 21.72 -14.03
CA LEU A 124 -5.67 21.63 -13.08
C LEU A 124 -6.12 21.42 -11.62
N SER A 125 -7.18 22.10 -11.20
CA SER A 125 -7.75 21.96 -9.86
C SER A 125 -8.23 20.53 -9.59
N GLU A 126 -8.95 19.93 -10.53
CA GLU A 126 -9.44 18.56 -10.44
C GLU A 126 -8.29 17.54 -10.51
N ALA A 127 -7.32 17.75 -11.39
CA ALA A 127 -6.13 16.92 -11.49
C ALA A 127 -5.33 16.87 -10.18
N ILE A 128 -5.18 18.02 -9.50
CA ILE A 128 -4.55 18.09 -8.17
C ILE A 128 -5.35 17.28 -7.14
N GLN A 129 -6.68 17.42 -7.15
CA GLN A 129 -7.55 16.68 -6.23
C GLN A 129 -7.50 15.17 -6.47
N LEU A 130 -7.59 14.73 -7.73
CA LEU A 130 -7.45 13.32 -8.11
C LEU A 130 -6.09 12.76 -7.67
N THR A 131 -5.01 13.51 -7.89
CA THR A 131 -3.66 13.11 -7.48
C THR A 131 -3.55 12.98 -5.96
N ALA A 132 -4.16 13.90 -5.20
CA ALA A 132 -4.18 13.83 -3.75
C ALA A 132 -4.92 12.59 -3.25
N VAL A 133 -6.05 12.24 -3.87
CA VAL A 133 -6.83 11.05 -3.51
C VAL A 133 -6.10 9.76 -3.90
N MET A 134 -5.51 9.69 -5.10
CA MET A 134 -4.69 8.54 -5.53
C MET A 134 -3.49 8.34 -4.61
N GLY A 135 -2.79 9.42 -4.26
CA GLY A 135 -1.69 9.38 -3.30
C GLY A 135 -2.13 8.91 -1.91
N LEU A 136 -3.32 9.32 -1.46
CA LEU A 136 -3.90 8.85 -0.20
C LEU A 136 -4.20 7.35 -0.24
N ILE A 137 -4.80 6.83 -1.32
CA ILE A 137 -5.07 5.39 -1.51
C ILE A 137 -3.76 4.60 -1.51
N ALA A 138 -2.74 5.10 -2.19
CA ALA A 138 -1.41 4.50 -2.21
C ALA A 138 -0.79 4.42 -0.80
N ALA A 139 -0.86 5.51 -0.03
CA ALA A 139 -0.41 5.56 1.35
C ALA A 139 -1.21 4.62 2.27
N ILE A 140 -2.53 4.55 2.08
CA ILE A 140 -3.41 3.63 2.82
C ILE A 140 -2.98 2.18 2.56
N THR A 141 -2.69 1.85 1.31
CA THR A 141 -2.26 0.51 0.91
C THR A 141 -0.93 0.14 1.54
N ASP A 142 0.04 1.07 1.61
CA ASP A 142 1.31 0.86 2.31
C ASP A 142 1.11 0.62 3.81
N ILE A 143 0.31 1.46 4.47
CA ILE A 143 0.04 1.32 5.91
C ILE A 143 -0.71 0.01 6.19
N THR A 144 -1.63 -0.39 5.34
CA THR A 144 -2.40 -1.63 5.48
C THR A 144 -1.51 -2.86 5.30
N THR A 145 -0.81 -2.94 4.18
CA THR A 145 -0.09 -4.17 3.80
C THR A 145 1.26 -4.27 4.50
N ARG A 146 2.02 -3.17 4.59
CA ARG A 146 3.34 -3.17 5.24
C ARG A 146 3.25 -2.80 6.70
N GLY A 147 2.47 -1.78 7.04
CA GLY A 147 2.33 -1.32 8.42
C GLY A 147 1.60 -2.32 9.31
N PHE A 148 0.36 -2.63 8.98
CA PHE A 148 -0.45 -3.56 9.76
C PHE A 148 -0.05 -5.00 9.48
N LEU A 149 -0.22 -5.50 8.25
CA LEU A 149 -0.11 -6.93 7.96
C LEU A 149 1.34 -7.45 8.13
N LEU A 150 2.32 -6.92 7.40
CA LEU A 150 3.71 -7.38 7.46
C LEU A 150 4.35 -7.23 8.84
N LEU A 151 4.33 -6.02 9.42
CA LEU A 151 5.03 -5.80 10.70
C LEU A 151 4.37 -6.55 11.84
N THR A 152 3.04 -6.66 11.88
CA THR A 152 2.34 -7.41 12.94
C THR A 152 2.56 -8.91 12.78
N LEU A 153 2.44 -9.48 11.57
CA LEU A 153 2.73 -10.90 11.34
C LEU A 153 4.19 -11.24 11.66
N SER A 154 5.14 -10.38 11.27
CA SER A 154 6.58 -10.60 11.55
C SER A 154 6.93 -10.57 13.05
N ARG A 155 6.07 -9.96 13.87
CA ARG A 155 6.23 -9.89 15.33
C ARG A 155 5.81 -11.20 15.99
N TYR A 156 4.68 -11.78 15.56
CA TYR A 156 4.07 -12.95 16.21
C TYR A 156 4.27 -14.27 15.45
N GLY A 157 4.79 -14.22 14.23
CA GLY A 157 5.04 -15.36 13.36
C GLY A 157 6.41 -15.31 12.66
N PRO A 158 6.69 -16.29 11.79
CA PRO A 158 7.91 -16.29 11.01
C PRO A 158 7.92 -15.17 9.97
N VAL A 159 9.07 -14.51 9.80
CA VAL A 159 9.21 -13.36 8.87
C VAL A 159 8.91 -13.77 7.43
N TRP A 160 9.38 -14.94 6.99
CA TRP A 160 9.11 -15.42 5.63
C TRP A 160 7.61 -15.56 5.36
N PHE A 161 6.83 -16.01 6.35
CA PHE A 161 5.38 -16.14 6.23
C PHE A 161 4.72 -14.77 6.10
N ALA A 162 5.16 -13.79 6.90
CA ALA A 162 4.68 -12.41 6.81
C ALA A 162 4.93 -11.81 5.41
N VAL A 163 6.13 -12.03 4.86
CA VAL A 163 6.50 -11.58 3.50
C VAL A 163 5.64 -12.27 2.44
N VAL A 164 5.44 -13.59 2.52
CA VAL A 164 4.59 -14.32 1.55
C VAL A 164 3.14 -13.83 1.58
N ILE A 165 2.55 -13.69 2.77
CA ILE A 165 1.16 -13.22 2.90
C ILE A 165 1.02 -11.77 2.46
N GLN A 166 1.98 -10.90 2.79
CA GLN A 166 1.98 -9.53 2.31
C GLN A 166 2.04 -9.49 0.77
N ASN A 167 2.96 -10.23 0.15
CA ASN A 167 3.16 -10.16 -1.30
C ASN A 167 2.00 -10.80 -2.07
N LEU A 168 1.38 -11.84 -1.53
CA LEU A 168 0.13 -12.39 -2.07
C LEU A 168 -0.99 -11.33 -2.03
N THR A 169 -1.15 -10.67 -0.89
CA THR A 169 -2.13 -9.58 -0.72
C THR A 169 -1.84 -8.43 -1.66
N TRP A 170 -0.58 -8.02 -1.78
CA TRP A 170 -0.11 -6.97 -2.68
C TRP A 170 -0.41 -7.31 -4.14
N TYR A 171 -0.09 -8.54 -4.57
CA TYR A 171 -0.41 -9.03 -5.90
C TYR A 171 -1.91 -8.97 -6.18
N LEU A 172 -2.74 -9.54 -5.28
CA LEU A 172 -4.19 -9.55 -5.43
C LEU A 172 -4.76 -8.12 -5.52
N GLY A 173 -4.23 -7.20 -4.71
CA GLY A 173 -4.61 -5.80 -4.73
C GLY A 173 -4.19 -5.04 -5.99
N HIS A 174 -3.23 -5.56 -6.75
CA HIS A 174 -2.70 -4.92 -7.98
C HIS A 174 -3.01 -5.70 -9.26
N ILE A 175 -3.92 -6.69 -9.24
CA ILE A 175 -4.25 -7.47 -10.45
C ILE A 175 -4.71 -6.55 -11.59
N HIS A 176 -5.48 -5.51 -11.27
CA HIS A 176 -5.98 -4.58 -12.27
C HIS A 176 -4.83 -3.80 -12.93
N GLU A 177 -3.93 -3.22 -12.14
CA GLU A 177 -2.75 -2.48 -12.60
C GLU A 177 -1.79 -3.37 -13.39
N ILE A 178 -1.59 -4.62 -12.97
CA ILE A 178 -0.78 -5.61 -13.71
C ILE A 178 -1.36 -5.88 -15.09
N ASN A 179 -2.68 -6.06 -15.18
CA ASN A 179 -3.37 -6.29 -16.45
C ASN A 179 -3.23 -5.08 -17.37
N LEU A 180 -3.31 -3.86 -16.83
CA LEU A 180 -3.12 -2.62 -17.59
C LEU A 180 -1.67 -2.50 -18.10
N LEU A 181 -0.67 -2.81 -17.28
CA LEU A 181 0.74 -2.77 -17.67
C LEU A 181 1.16 -3.89 -18.63
N THR A 182 0.35 -4.94 -18.78
CA THR A 182 0.66 -6.08 -19.66
C THR A 182 0.71 -5.69 -21.13
N GLY A 183 -0.05 -4.66 -21.55
CA GLY A 183 -0.07 -4.17 -22.94
C GLY A 183 1.29 -3.62 -23.41
N CYS A 184 2.04 -2.96 -22.52
CA CYS A 184 3.34 -2.36 -22.84
C CYS A 184 4.54 -3.19 -22.39
N LEU A 185 4.51 -3.76 -21.18
CA LEU A 185 5.66 -4.48 -20.61
C LEU A 185 5.65 -5.98 -20.94
N GLY A 186 4.49 -6.53 -21.28
CA GLY A 186 4.24 -7.96 -21.26
C GLY A 186 4.01 -8.49 -19.84
N TYR A 187 3.28 -9.60 -19.74
CA TYR A 187 2.82 -10.15 -18.46
C TYR A 187 3.96 -10.47 -17.48
N ALA A 188 5.04 -11.08 -17.98
CA ALA A 188 6.18 -11.48 -17.15
C ALA A 188 6.88 -10.26 -16.51
N ASN A 189 7.04 -9.17 -17.25
CA ASN A 189 7.69 -7.95 -16.75
C ASN A 189 6.76 -7.16 -15.83
N ALA A 190 5.45 -7.08 -16.14
CA ALA A 190 4.47 -6.45 -15.27
C ALA A 190 4.40 -7.18 -13.90
N LEU A 191 4.36 -8.52 -13.93
CA LEU A 191 4.43 -9.34 -12.72
C LEU A 191 5.77 -9.17 -11.99
N GLY A 192 6.88 -9.22 -12.72
CA GLY A 192 8.23 -9.06 -12.17
C GLY A 192 8.42 -7.69 -11.50
N LEU A 193 7.89 -6.62 -12.08
CA LEU A 193 7.87 -5.29 -11.49
C LEU A 193 7.05 -5.28 -10.19
N THR A 194 5.81 -5.77 -10.22
CA THR A 194 4.92 -5.77 -9.04
C THR A 194 5.54 -6.56 -7.87
N LEU A 195 6.11 -7.73 -8.13
CA LEU A 195 6.80 -8.52 -7.12
C LEU A 195 8.08 -7.83 -6.60
N THR A 196 8.85 -7.21 -7.50
CA THR A 196 10.05 -6.45 -7.13
C THR A 196 9.69 -5.30 -6.19
N LEU A 197 8.65 -4.52 -6.52
CA LEU A 197 8.15 -3.43 -5.69
C LEU A 197 7.63 -3.93 -4.34
N GLY A 198 6.89 -5.05 -4.36
CA GLY A 198 6.41 -5.78 -3.19
C GLY A 198 7.54 -6.10 -2.21
N ILE A 199 8.46 -6.96 -2.65
CA ILE A 199 9.56 -7.52 -1.85
C ILE A 199 10.53 -6.44 -1.37
N LEU A 200 10.95 -5.51 -2.24
CA LEU A 200 11.88 -4.45 -1.82
C LEU A 200 11.22 -3.49 -0.82
N GLY A 201 9.94 -3.18 -0.98
CA GLY A 201 9.18 -2.42 0.01
C GLY A 201 9.13 -3.11 1.37
N ASP A 202 8.97 -4.44 1.39
CA ASP A 202 8.99 -5.24 2.63
C ASP A 202 10.36 -5.22 3.29
N VAL A 203 11.44 -5.36 2.51
CA VAL A 203 12.82 -5.26 3.01
C VAL A 203 13.06 -3.91 3.67
N ILE A 204 12.61 -2.82 3.03
CA ILE A 204 12.71 -1.47 3.60
C ILE A 204 11.91 -1.38 4.90
N ALA A 205 10.64 -1.76 4.90
CA ALA A 205 9.76 -1.67 6.07
C ALA A 205 10.28 -2.51 7.25
N LEU A 206 10.76 -3.73 7.02
CA LEU A 206 11.32 -4.61 8.05
C LEU A 206 12.63 -4.06 8.63
N LYS A 207 13.49 -3.49 7.78
CA LYS A 207 14.80 -2.93 8.17
C LYS A 207 14.67 -1.61 8.91
N THR A 208 13.80 -0.70 8.45
CA THR A 208 13.66 0.63 9.04
C THR A 208 12.64 0.66 10.16
N ARG A 209 11.69 -0.30 10.19
CA ARG A 209 10.50 -0.29 11.06
C ARG A 209 9.71 1.01 10.92
N ASN A 210 9.67 1.55 9.71
CA ASN A 210 8.98 2.78 9.36
C ASN A 210 8.28 2.58 8.02
N VAL A 211 6.96 2.80 8.01
CA VAL A 211 6.11 2.72 6.81
C VAL A 211 5.64 4.11 6.40
N THR A 212 5.63 5.08 7.32
CA THR A 212 5.33 6.48 7.02
C THR A 212 6.22 7.04 5.91
N GLY A 213 7.52 6.73 5.91
CA GLY A 213 8.44 7.17 4.85
C GLY A 213 8.13 6.55 3.49
N LEU A 214 7.73 5.27 3.45
CA LEU A 214 7.29 4.61 2.22
C LEU A 214 6.00 5.24 1.71
N ALA A 215 5.01 5.44 2.58
CA ALA A 215 3.74 6.07 2.22
C ALA A 215 3.94 7.49 1.64
N ILE A 216 4.82 8.30 2.24
CA ILE A 216 5.16 9.64 1.71
C ILE A 216 5.85 9.51 0.35
N ALA A 217 6.81 8.60 0.19
CA ALA A 217 7.47 8.38 -1.10
C ALA A 217 6.47 7.96 -2.20
N HIS A 218 5.46 7.18 -1.84
CA HIS A 218 4.41 6.73 -2.76
C HIS A 218 3.46 7.88 -3.16
N ILE A 219 3.16 8.79 -2.23
CA ILE A 219 2.45 10.05 -2.54
C ILE A 219 3.29 10.89 -3.52
N LEU A 220 4.60 11.01 -3.28
CA LEU A 220 5.50 11.75 -4.17
C LEU A 220 5.56 11.14 -5.57
N LEU A 221 5.56 9.81 -5.69
CA LEU A 221 5.43 9.14 -6.99
C LEU A 221 4.18 9.63 -7.75
N ASN A 222 3.02 9.68 -7.10
CA ASN A 222 1.77 10.14 -7.72
C ASN A 222 1.86 11.61 -8.16
N VAL A 223 2.53 12.46 -7.38
CA VAL A 223 2.76 13.87 -7.75
C VAL A 223 3.64 13.98 -9.00
N VAL A 224 4.76 13.26 -9.04
CA VAL A 224 5.69 13.29 -10.19
C VAL A 224 5.01 12.69 -11.43
N LEU A 225 4.24 11.61 -11.26
CA LEU A 225 3.50 10.99 -12.34
C LEU A 225 2.42 11.93 -12.90
N MET A 226 1.71 12.68 -12.05
CA MET A 226 0.77 13.70 -12.52
C MET A 226 1.46 14.78 -13.37
N ILE A 227 2.61 15.29 -12.93
CA ILE A 227 3.37 16.28 -13.69
C ILE A 227 3.76 15.70 -15.06
N TYR A 228 4.30 14.48 -15.08
CA TYR A 228 4.70 13.80 -16.31
C TYR A 228 3.53 13.60 -17.28
N ILE A 229 2.42 13.01 -16.80
CA ILE A 229 1.24 12.70 -17.63
C ILE A 229 0.66 13.96 -18.26
N ARG A 230 0.67 15.09 -17.56
CA ARG A 230 0.15 16.37 -18.06
C ARG A 230 1.08 17.07 -19.06
N GLN A 231 2.34 16.63 -19.17
CA GLN A 231 3.30 17.13 -20.16
C GLN A 231 3.34 16.30 -21.45
N LEU A 232 2.67 15.14 -21.47
CA LEU A 232 2.47 14.32 -22.67
C LEU A 232 1.39 14.91 -23.56
#